data_AF-A0A8S2XZ09-F1
#
_entry.id   AF-A0A8S2XZ09-F1
#
_cell.length_a   1.000
_cell.length_b   1.000
_cell.length_c   1.000
_cell.angle_alpha   90.00
_cell.angle_beta   90.00
_cell.angle_gamma   90.00
#
_symmetry.space_group_name_H-M   'P 1'
#
loop_
_entity.id
_entity.type
_entity.pdbx_description
1 polymer ?
#
loop_
_entity_poly.entity_id
_entity_poly.type
_entity_poly.pdbx_seq_one_letter_code
_entity_poly.pdbx_strand_id
1 'polypeptide(L)'
;MYIVNHFMLLYEQNLFVYLNEHTLMEILSDDNLDIPKEEYVFDTIIKWVNFDFNEREQYFQSLFKFIRLNSISDIDYVTKYMRNEKLIETHPTCLKILKDFYSNNFTADLLGPIRPSTQIRYHLLLIELLDENICDGEDEK
;
A
#
# COMPACT_ATOMS: atom_id res chain seq x y z
N MET A 1 16.04 3.86 -6.27
CA MET A 1 15.92 3.35 -7.66
C MET A 1 14.86 4.21 -8.39
N TYR A 2 15.02 4.57 -9.67
CA TYR A 2 14.11 5.53 -10.35
C TYR A 2 12.62 5.14 -10.27
N ILE A 3 12.32 3.84 -10.41
CA ILE A 3 10.94 3.33 -10.39
C ILE A 3 10.27 3.51 -9.02
N VAL A 4 11.03 3.39 -7.93
CA VAL A 4 10.55 3.51 -6.55
C VAL A 4 10.03 4.93 -6.27
N ASN A 5 10.67 5.95 -6.83
CA ASN A 5 10.29 7.36 -6.69
C ASN A 5 9.20 7.81 -7.67
N HIS A 6 8.86 6.97 -8.66
CA HIS A 6 7.88 7.28 -9.71
C HIS A 6 6.81 6.19 -9.81
N PHE A 7 6.65 5.39 -8.75
CA PHE A 7 5.76 4.24 -8.76
C PHE A 7 4.31 4.63 -9.04
N MET A 8 3.87 5.78 -8.52
CA MET A 8 2.53 6.30 -8.78
C MET A 8 2.25 6.54 -10.28
N LEU A 9 3.24 6.92 -11.09
CA LEU A 9 3.07 7.07 -12.54
C LEU A 9 2.81 5.73 -13.22
N LEU A 10 3.49 4.66 -12.76
CA LEU A 10 3.23 3.30 -13.25
C LEU A 10 1.87 2.80 -12.81
N TYR A 11 1.48 3.13 -11.58
CA TYR A 11 0.19 2.78 -11.01
C TYR A 11 -0.97 3.42 -11.78
N GLU A 12 -0.93 4.72 -12.04
CA GLU A 12 -1.95 5.45 -12.79
C GLU A 12 -2.15 4.91 -14.22
N GLN A 13 -1.06 4.53 -14.87
CA GLN A 13 -1.10 3.97 -16.22
C GLN A 13 -1.33 2.44 -16.25
N ASN A 14 -1.50 1.81 -15.08
CA ASN A 14 -1.55 0.36 -14.91
C ASN A 14 -0.37 -0.39 -15.56
N LEU A 15 0.79 0.26 -15.73
CA LEU A 15 1.95 -0.35 -16.40
C LEU A 15 2.69 -1.38 -15.54
N PHE A 16 2.47 -1.34 -14.22
CA PHE A 16 3.06 -2.31 -13.30
C PHE A 16 2.65 -3.77 -13.61
N VAL A 17 1.52 -3.99 -14.31
CA VAL A 17 1.06 -5.32 -14.71
C VAL A 17 2.03 -6.04 -15.67
N TYR A 18 2.87 -5.28 -16.38
CA TYR A 18 3.88 -5.80 -17.29
C TYR A 18 5.22 -6.10 -16.60
N LEU A 19 5.36 -5.77 -15.31
CA LEU A 19 6.52 -6.16 -14.54
C LEU A 19 6.47 -7.66 -14.25
N ASN A 20 7.63 -8.29 -14.23
CA ASN A 20 7.77 -9.65 -13.72
C ASN A 20 7.65 -9.67 -12.19
N GLU A 21 7.47 -10.86 -11.64
CA GLU A 21 7.30 -11.11 -10.22
C GLU A 21 8.49 -10.59 -9.41
N HIS A 22 9.72 -10.82 -9.89
CA HIS A 22 10.93 -10.42 -9.18
C HIS A 22 11.03 -8.90 -9.03
N THR A 23 10.85 -8.18 -10.14
CA THR A 23 10.92 -6.72 -10.17
C THR A 23 9.81 -6.11 -9.32
N LEU A 24 8.60 -6.67 -9.38
CA LEU A 24 7.50 -6.19 -8.54
C LEU A 24 7.81 -6.41 -7.06
N MET A 25 8.31 -7.59 -6.68
CA MET A 25 8.70 -7.87 -5.29
C MET A 25 9.80 -6.93 -4.80
N GLU A 26 10.83 -6.67 -5.61
CA GLU A 26 11.89 -5.71 -5.27
C GLU A 26 11.31 -4.31 -5.00
N ILE A 27 10.46 -3.81 -5.90
CA ILE A 27 9.82 -2.50 -5.75
C ILE A 27 8.95 -2.44 -4.49
N LEU A 28 8.10 -3.45 -4.27
CA LEU A 28 7.20 -3.48 -3.12
C LEU A 28 7.95 -3.68 -1.79
N SER A 29 9.13 -4.30 -1.82
CA SER A 29 9.98 -4.45 -0.63
C SER A 29 10.70 -3.16 -0.22
N ASP A 30 10.87 -2.19 -1.13
CA ASP A 30 11.65 -0.98 -0.88
C ASP A 30 10.94 -0.03 0.12
N ASP A 31 11.59 0.24 1.25
CA ASP A 31 11.08 1.15 2.29
C ASP A 31 10.78 2.56 1.76
N ASN A 32 11.45 3.00 0.69
CA ASN A 32 11.30 4.34 0.12
C ASN A 32 10.29 4.41 -1.03
N LEU A 33 9.50 3.35 -1.26
CA LEU A 33 8.45 3.33 -2.27
C LEU A 33 7.53 4.54 -2.13
N ASP A 34 7.50 5.40 -3.15
CA ASP A 34 6.71 6.63 -3.14
C ASP A 34 5.24 6.31 -3.42
N ILE A 35 4.48 6.15 -2.35
CA ILE A 35 3.03 5.94 -2.35
C ILE A 35 2.41 6.80 -1.25
N PRO A 36 1.19 7.31 -1.47
CA PRO A 36 0.51 8.10 -0.44
C PRO A 36 -0.04 7.24 0.70
N LYS A 37 -0.33 5.97 0.44
CA LYS A 37 -1.13 5.07 1.29
C LYS A 37 -0.77 3.61 1.00
N GLU A 38 -0.71 2.77 2.02
CA GLU A 38 -0.34 1.36 1.84
C GLU A 38 -1.45 0.57 1.10
N GLU A 39 -2.67 1.10 1.09
CA GLU A 39 -3.80 0.59 0.30
C GLU A 39 -3.46 0.48 -1.20
N TYR A 40 -2.57 1.33 -1.72
CA TYR A 40 -2.10 1.27 -3.11
C TYR A 40 -1.21 0.04 -3.38
N VAL A 41 -0.43 -0.41 -2.39
CA VAL A 41 0.37 -1.65 -2.50
C VAL A 41 -0.55 -2.84 -2.62
N PHE A 42 -1.56 -2.92 -1.77
CA PHE A 42 -2.54 -4.00 -1.83
C PHE A 42 -3.27 -4.03 -3.17
N ASP A 43 -3.81 -2.89 -3.61
CA ASP A 43 -4.51 -2.82 -4.89
C ASP A 43 -3.62 -3.17 -6.08
N THR A 44 -2.35 -2.74 -6.06
CA THR A 44 -1.35 -3.14 -7.06
C THR A 44 -1.21 -4.66 -7.12
N ILE A 45 -1.05 -5.33 -5.97
CA ILE A 45 -0.90 -6.79 -5.90
C ILE A 45 -2.14 -7.48 -6.49
N ILE A 46 -3.33 -7.04 -6.10
CA ILE A 46 -4.60 -7.62 -6.60
C ILE A 46 -4.70 -7.45 -8.12
N LYS A 47 -4.45 -6.25 -8.65
CA LYS A 47 -4.47 -5.99 -10.10
C LYS A 47 -3.42 -6.79 -10.85
N TRP A 48 -2.20 -6.90 -10.31
CA TRP A 48 -1.12 -7.64 -10.95
C TRP A 48 -1.39 -9.14 -11.01
N VAL A 49 -1.93 -9.71 -9.92
CA VAL A 49 -2.34 -11.13 -9.89
C VAL A 49 -3.52 -11.37 -10.84
N ASN A 50 -4.54 -10.52 -10.81
CA ASN A 50 -5.72 -10.69 -11.66
C ASN A 50 -5.44 -10.52 -13.16
N PHE A 51 -4.39 -9.79 -13.54
CA PHE A 51 -3.98 -9.64 -14.93
C PHE A 51 -3.63 -10.99 -15.59
N ASP A 52 -3.00 -11.89 -14.84
CA ASP A 52 -2.75 -13.26 -15.27
C ASP A 52 -2.90 -14.23 -14.09
N PHE A 53 -4.16 -14.45 -13.70
CA PHE A 53 -4.50 -15.19 -12.49
C PHE A 53 -3.91 -16.60 -12.47
N ASN A 54 -3.86 -17.28 -13.61
CA ASN A 54 -3.42 -18.67 -13.69
C ASN A 54 -1.93 -18.83 -13.37
N GLU A 55 -1.10 -17.87 -13.82
CA GLU A 55 0.34 -17.92 -13.58
C GLU A 55 0.71 -17.19 -12.28
N ARG A 56 -0.03 -16.15 -11.90
CA ARG A 56 0.41 -15.21 -10.86
C ARG A 56 -0.18 -15.44 -9.48
N GLU A 57 -1.29 -16.17 -9.37
CA GLU A 57 -1.95 -16.43 -8.08
C GLU A 57 -1.00 -17.09 -7.06
N GLN A 58 -0.12 -17.97 -7.51
CA GLN A 58 0.91 -18.60 -6.68
C GLN A 58 1.84 -17.61 -5.94
N TYR A 59 2.01 -16.39 -6.46
CA TYR A 59 2.86 -15.38 -5.83
C TYR A 59 2.11 -14.49 -4.83
N PHE A 60 0.78 -14.56 -4.81
CA PHE A 60 -0.05 -13.68 -3.98
C PHE A 60 0.34 -13.73 -2.51
N GLN A 61 0.51 -14.93 -1.95
CA GLN A 61 0.90 -15.10 -0.55
C GLN A 61 2.26 -14.48 -0.21
N SER A 62 3.22 -14.54 -1.14
CA SER A 62 4.55 -13.94 -0.97
C SER A 62 4.47 -12.42 -1.07
N LEU A 63 3.72 -11.91 -2.05
CA LEU A 63 3.50 -10.49 -2.26
C LEU A 63 2.76 -9.85 -1.08
N PHE A 64 1.79 -10.55 -0.50
CA PHE A 64 0.99 -10.08 0.63
C PHE A 64 1.84 -9.66 1.84
N LYS A 65 3.01 -10.29 2.04
CA LYS A 65 3.92 -9.97 3.15
C LYS A 65 4.58 -8.61 3.02
N PHE A 66 4.59 -8.00 1.84
CA PHE A 66 5.14 -6.66 1.63
C PHE A 66 4.15 -5.55 2.01
N ILE A 67 2.89 -5.90 2.32
CA ILE A 67 1.88 -4.94 2.76
C ILE A 67 2.12 -4.64 4.24
N ARG A 68 2.40 -3.37 4.55
CA ARG A 68 2.58 -2.88 5.90
C ARG A 68 1.23 -2.55 6.51
N LEU A 69 0.53 -3.57 6.98
CA LEU A 69 -0.83 -3.41 7.50
C LEU A 69 -0.93 -2.36 8.63
N ASN A 70 0.14 -2.14 9.42
CA ASN A 70 0.24 -1.08 10.42
C ASN A 70 0.20 0.35 9.84
N SER A 71 0.54 0.48 8.55
CA SER A 71 0.54 1.75 7.82
C SER A 71 -0.79 2.02 7.13
N ILE A 72 -1.75 1.08 7.20
CA ILE A 72 -3.12 1.30 6.72
C ILE A 72 -3.87 2.11 7.77
N SER A 73 -4.15 3.36 7.41
CA SER A 73 -4.83 4.32 8.29
C SER A 73 -6.31 3.98 8.54
N ASP A 74 -6.95 3.27 7.60
CA ASP A 74 -8.36 2.95 7.65
C ASP A 74 -8.61 1.48 8.06
N ILE A 75 -9.03 1.25 9.30
CA ILE A 75 -9.36 -0.10 9.80
C ILE A 75 -10.60 -0.69 9.09
N ASP A 76 -11.53 0.16 8.63
CA ASP A 76 -12.70 -0.29 7.87
C ASP A 76 -12.27 -0.81 6.49
N TYR A 77 -11.21 -0.23 5.90
CA TYR A 77 -10.60 -0.76 4.67
C TYR A 77 -10.13 -2.21 4.86
N VAL A 78 -9.40 -2.49 5.94
CA VAL A 78 -8.91 -3.85 6.23
C VAL A 78 -10.06 -4.81 6.50
N THR A 79 -11.01 -4.42 7.35
CA THR A 79 -12.05 -5.32 7.86
C THR A 79 -13.22 -5.55 6.89
N LYS A 80 -13.50 -4.59 5.99
CA LYS A 80 -14.63 -4.66 5.03
C LYS A 80 -14.19 -4.89 3.59
N TYR A 81 -13.02 -4.41 3.17
CA TYR A 81 -12.57 -4.55 1.80
C TYR A 81 -11.55 -5.68 1.68
N MET A 82 -10.37 -5.55 2.28
CA MET A 82 -9.32 -6.57 2.16
C MET A 82 -9.80 -7.94 2.63
N ARG A 83 -10.45 -8.03 3.80
CA ARG A 83 -10.96 -9.30 4.32
C ARG A 83 -11.89 -10.05 3.36
N ASN A 84 -12.70 -9.32 2.58
CA ASN A 84 -13.71 -9.89 1.69
C ASN A 84 -13.17 -10.10 0.26
N GLU A 85 -11.89 -9.82 0.01
CA GLU A 85 -11.28 -10.12 -1.28
C GLU A 85 -11.15 -11.62 -1.48
N LYS A 86 -11.60 -12.10 -2.64
CA LYS A 86 -11.63 -13.53 -2.99
C LYS A 86 -10.23 -14.16 -2.92
N LEU A 87 -9.19 -13.41 -3.28
CA LEU A 87 -7.79 -13.85 -3.18
C LEU A 87 -7.36 -14.09 -1.72
N ILE A 88 -7.90 -13.32 -0.77
CA ILE A 88 -7.62 -13.51 0.65
C ILE A 88 -8.43 -14.69 1.22
N GLU A 89 -9.68 -14.85 0.80
CA GLU A 89 -10.52 -15.99 1.20
C GLU A 89 -9.94 -17.33 0.76
N THR A 90 -9.32 -17.37 -0.42
CA THR A 90 -8.66 -18.57 -0.97
C THR A 90 -7.33 -18.89 -0.31
N HIS A 91 -6.72 -17.94 0.42
CA HIS A 91 -5.43 -18.09 1.09
C HIS A 91 -5.56 -17.99 2.62
N PRO A 92 -5.74 -19.12 3.34
CA PRO A 92 -5.96 -19.13 4.79
C PRO A 92 -4.88 -18.43 5.60
N THR A 93 -3.62 -18.43 5.13
CA THR A 93 -2.51 -17.75 5.79
C THR A 93 -2.68 -16.22 5.75
N CYS A 94 -3.09 -15.65 4.61
CA CYS A 94 -3.35 -14.22 4.49
C CYS A 94 -4.53 -13.80 5.37
N LEU A 95 -5.60 -14.61 5.37
CA LEU A 95 -6.75 -14.39 6.25
C LEU A 95 -6.38 -14.46 7.73
N LYS A 96 -5.49 -15.37 8.12
CA LYS A 96 -4.97 -15.45 9.50
C LYS A 96 -4.20 -14.20 9.87
N ILE A 97 -3.30 -13.71 9.01
CA ILE A 97 -2.56 -12.46 9.26
C ILE A 97 -3.51 -11.30 9.48
N LEU A 98 -4.55 -11.16 8.66
CA LEU A 98 -5.57 -10.11 8.87
C LEU A 98 -6.34 -10.29 10.18
N LYS A 99 -6.72 -11.53 10.53
CA LYS A 99 -7.40 -11.83 11.80
C LYS A 99 -6.56 -11.46 13.01
N ASP A 100 -5.31 -11.87 13.00
CA ASP A 100 -4.34 -11.55 14.05
C ASP A 100 -4.16 -10.02 14.10
N PHE A 101 -4.27 -9.34 12.94
CA PHE A 101 -4.18 -7.90 12.83
C PHE A 101 -5.28 -7.16 13.61
N TYR A 102 -6.53 -7.23 13.21
CA TYR A 102 -7.56 -6.44 13.91
C TYR A 102 -7.93 -6.99 15.29
N SER A 103 -7.46 -8.18 15.67
CA SER A 103 -7.66 -8.75 17.01
C SER A 103 -6.64 -8.24 18.05
N ASN A 104 -5.74 -7.32 17.67
CA ASN A 104 -4.65 -6.78 18.50
C ASN A 104 -3.67 -7.84 19.04
N ASN A 105 -3.59 -9.02 18.42
CA ASN A 105 -2.68 -10.10 18.80
C ASN A 105 -1.40 -10.05 17.95
N PHE A 106 -0.78 -8.87 17.85
CA PHE A 106 0.41 -8.69 17.04
C PHE A 106 1.69 -8.97 17.79
N THR A 107 2.62 -9.62 17.10
CA THR A 107 4.04 -9.52 17.43
C THR A 107 4.65 -8.37 16.64
N ALA A 108 5.58 -7.62 17.25
CA ALA A 108 6.31 -6.53 16.59
C ALA A 108 6.99 -6.99 15.28
N ASP A 109 7.33 -8.28 15.19
CA ASP A 109 7.95 -8.91 14.03
C ASP A 109 7.06 -8.93 12.77
N LEU A 110 5.74 -8.78 12.91
CA LEU A 110 4.78 -8.71 11.78
C LEU A 110 4.62 -7.28 11.24
N LEU A 111 5.11 -6.28 11.97
CA LEU A 111 4.94 -4.88 11.66
C LEU A 111 6.29 -4.34 11.19
N GLY A 112 6.57 -4.50 9.89
CA GLY A 112 7.74 -3.89 9.26
C GLY A 112 7.79 -2.37 9.49
N PRO A 113 8.96 -1.73 9.27
CA PRO A 113 9.08 -0.29 9.41
C PRO A 113 8.05 0.43 8.54
N ILE A 114 7.46 1.53 9.03
CA ILE A 114 6.52 2.34 8.24
C ILE A 114 7.31 3.00 7.10
N ARG A 115 6.76 3.00 5.87
CA ARG A 115 7.42 3.67 4.74
C ARG A 115 7.49 5.17 5.03
N PRO A 116 8.68 5.80 4.94
CA PRO A 116 8.82 7.23 5.20
C PRO A 116 7.94 8.10 4.30
N SER A 117 7.71 7.69 3.05
CA SER A 117 6.82 8.35 2.09
C SER A 117 5.39 8.49 2.61
N THR A 118 4.85 7.46 3.27
CA THR A 118 3.53 7.48 3.88
C THR A 118 3.47 8.46 5.05
N GLN A 119 4.53 8.60 5.85
CA GLN A 119 4.55 9.47 7.03
C GLN A 119 4.86 10.94 6.70
N ILE A 120 5.77 11.19 5.75
CA ILE A 120 6.18 12.52 5.32
C ILE A 120 5.08 13.19 4.49
N ARG A 121 4.31 12.43 3.70
CA ARG A 121 3.25 12.99 2.85
C ARG A 121 2.05 13.50 3.65
N TYR A 122 1.68 12.90 4.79
CA TYR A 122 0.70 13.52 5.68
C TYR A 122 1.19 14.87 6.22
N HIS A 123 2.48 14.98 6.56
CA HIS A 123 3.06 16.24 7.03
C HIS A 123 3.14 17.28 5.90
N LEU A 124 3.59 16.88 4.70
CA LEU A 124 3.64 17.76 3.52
C LEU A 124 2.24 18.19 3.04
N LEU A 125 1.27 17.28 3.01
CA LEU A 125 -0.12 17.61 2.66
C LEU A 125 -0.75 18.55 3.69
N LEU A 126 -0.45 18.38 4.98
CA LEU A 126 -0.86 19.33 6.02
C LEU A 126 -0.18 20.69 5.84
N ILE A 127 1.10 20.74 5.46
CA ILE A 127 1.79 21.99 5.15
C ILE A 127 1.17 22.67 3.91
N GLU A 128 0.95 21.94 2.82
CA GLU A 128 0.30 22.45 1.60
C GLU A 128 -1.11 22.97 1.89
N LEU A 129 -1.91 22.23 2.68
CA LEU A 129 -3.26 22.66 3.09
C LEU A 129 -3.24 23.83 4.09
N LEU A 130 -2.17 23.99 4.88
CA LEU A 130 -2.00 25.14 5.77
C LEU A 130 -1.51 26.37 4.99
N ASP A 131 -0.66 26.19 3.98
CA ASP A 131 -0.19 27.25 3.08
C ASP A 131 -1.34 27.80 2.21
N GLU A 132 -2.27 26.94 1.74
CA GLU A 132 -3.49 27.40 1.05
C GLU A 132 -4.43 28.23 1.96
N ASN A 133 -4.39 28.05 3.28
CA ASN A 133 -5.18 28.83 4.23
C ASN A 133 -4.51 30.15 4.66
N ILE A 134 -3.27 30.41 4.23
CA ILE A 134 -2.53 31.65 4.56
C ILE A 134 -2.69 32.71 3.45
N CYS A 135 -3.13 32.35 2.25
CA CYS A 135 -3.25 33.28 1.11
C CYS A 135 -4.52 34.14 1.08
N ASP A 136 -5.54 33.89 1.91
CA ASP A 136 -6.78 34.69 1.94
C ASP A 136 -6.76 35.82 3.00
N GLY A 137 -5.59 36.11 3.57
CA GLY A 137 -5.44 36.95 4.75
C GLY A 137 -4.64 38.25 4.58
N GLU A 138 -4.42 38.76 3.36
CA GLU A 138 -3.84 40.10 3.17
C GLU A 138 -4.56 40.87 2.06
N ASP A 139 -5.63 41.57 2.44
CA ASP A 139 -5.99 42.84 1.83
C ASP A 139 -6.34 43.82 2.94
N GLU A 140 -5.30 44.50 3.41
CA GLU A 140 -5.36 45.70 4.25
C GLU A 140 -5.66 46.91 3.35
N LYS A 141 -6.91 47.40 3.35
CA LYS A 141 -7.21 48.85 3.35
C LYS A 141 -8.64 49.21 3.74
#